data_AF-A0A2G9P7T3-F1
#
_entry.id   AF-A0A2G9P7T3-F1
#
_cell.length_a   1.000
_cell.length_b   1.000
_cell.length_c   1.000
_cell.angle_alpha   90.00
_cell.angle_beta   90.00
_cell.angle_gamma   90.00
#
_symmetry.space_group_name_H-M   'P 1'
#
loop_
_entity.id
_entity.type
_entity.pdbx_description
1 polymer ?
#
loop_
_entity_poly.entity_id
_entity_poly.type
_entity_poly.pdbx_seq_one_letter_code
_entity_poly.pdbx_strand_id
1 'polypeptide(L)'
;MEYMMQQQEKTLNNSIKEAIEFLKENKHCLLSHQLPKNYGRCLTIKGIKICSRCFGFYIGILSLIVVYSFIVNQPIFVLTAVPGTIEWVLYRFKKISIKPKFIAINGFLMGLTYSYFLFNFLKLNITPLMTIFLVFYSATFLITLKHSN
;
A
#
# COMPACT_ATOMS: atom_id res chain seq x y z
N MET A 1 41.89 -26.05 2.21
CA MET A 1 40.52 -25.95 2.75
C MET A 1 40.35 -24.69 3.59
N GLU A 2 41.24 -24.47 4.57
CA GLU A 2 41.25 -23.29 5.45
C GLU A 2 41.39 -21.93 4.71
N TYR A 3 42.28 -21.86 3.71
CA TYR A 3 42.43 -20.67 2.86
C TYR A 3 41.17 -20.30 2.06
N MET A 4 40.43 -21.29 1.58
CA MET A 4 39.18 -21.07 0.84
C MET A 4 38.06 -20.58 1.76
N MET A 5 37.99 -21.11 2.99
CA MET A 5 37.04 -20.63 4.00
C MET A 5 37.32 -19.18 4.40
N GLN A 6 38.59 -18.81 4.58
CA GLN A 6 38.98 -17.41 4.86
C GLN A 6 38.62 -16.47 3.71
N GLN A 7 38.75 -16.91 2.45
CA GLN A 7 38.35 -16.12 1.30
C GLN A 7 36.82 -15.93 1.22
N GLN A 8 36.06 -16.99 1.47
CA GLN A 8 34.59 -16.91 1.53
C GLN A 8 34.11 -15.97 2.63
N GLU A 9 34.68 -16.07 3.83
CA GLU A 9 34.34 -15.21 4.96
C GLU A 9 34.63 -13.73 4.65
N LYS A 10 35.76 -13.46 4.00
CA LYS A 10 36.14 -12.10 3.58
C LYS A 10 35.18 -11.53 2.53
N THR A 11 34.72 -12.37 1.61
CA THR A 11 33.77 -11.97 0.56
C THR A 11 32.40 -11.68 1.16
N LEU A 12 31.92 -12.56 2.06
CA LEU A 12 30.67 -12.38 2.77
C LEU A 12 30.67 -11.10 3.62
N ASN A 13 31.75 -10.84 4.36
CA ASN A 13 31.89 -9.64 5.17
C ASN A 13 31.90 -8.36 4.33
N ASN A 14 32.54 -8.38 3.15
CA ASN A 14 32.48 -7.25 2.23
C ASN A 14 31.06 -7.02 1.69
N SER A 15 30.36 -8.08 1.26
CA SER A 15 28.97 -7.95 0.77
C SER A 15 28.01 -7.46 1.85
N ILE A 16 28.18 -7.90 3.11
CA ILE A 16 27.39 -7.39 4.24
C ILE A 16 27.67 -5.90 4.46
N LYS A 17 28.93 -5.47 4.38
CA LYS A 17 29.33 -4.07 4.56
C LYS A 17 28.74 -3.18 3.47
N GLU A 18 28.80 -3.60 2.22
CA GLU A 18 28.17 -2.94 1.08
C GLU A 18 26.65 -2.85 1.24
N ALA A 19 25.99 -3.93 1.67
CA ALA A 19 24.56 -3.92 1.95
C ALA A 19 24.18 -2.95 3.07
N ILE A 20 24.99 -2.87 4.14
CA ILE A 20 24.78 -1.93 5.24
C ILE A 20 24.97 -0.48 4.78
N GLU A 21 25.99 -0.18 3.99
CA GLU A 21 26.20 1.16 3.42
C GLU A 21 25.07 1.55 2.48
N PHE A 22 24.66 0.63 1.58
CA PHE A 22 23.51 0.82 0.72
C PHE A 22 22.24 1.09 1.53
N LEU A 23 21.95 0.30 2.58
CA LEU A 23 20.79 0.53 3.45
C LEU A 23 20.91 1.85 4.23
N LYS A 24 22.11 2.28 4.60
CA LYS A 24 22.35 3.55 5.29
C LYS A 24 22.11 4.76 4.40
N GLU A 25 22.52 4.68 3.15
CA GLU A 25 22.26 5.72 2.15
C GLU A 25 20.79 5.72 1.72
N ASN A 26 20.18 4.53 1.64
CA ASN A 26 18.82 4.30 1.17
C ASN A 26 17.82 4.08 2.31
N LYS A 27 18.07 4.60 3.53
CA LYS A 27 17.16 4.45 4.69
C LYS A 27 15.74 4.93 4.38
N HIS A 28 15.62 5.89 3.48
CA HIS A 28 14.36 6.45 3.01
C HIS A 28 13.59 5.50 2.07
N CYS A 29 14.23 4.48 1.51
CA CYS A 29 13.61 3.44 0.67
C CYS A 29 12.94 2.35 1.51
N LEU A 30 13.40 2.09 2.74
CA LEU A 30 12.94 0.98 3.58
C LEU A 30 11.43 1.07 3.93
N LEU A 31 10.88 2.28 3.99
CA LEU A 31 9.47 2.52 4.33
C LEU A 31 8.59 2.87 3.12
N SER A 32 9.18 2.92 1.92
CA SER A 32 8.44 3.10 0.68
C SER A 32 8.76 1.95 -0.27
N HIS A 33 7.80 1.07 -0.57
CA HIS A 33 7.95 0.09 -1.65
C HIS A 33 8.11 0.73 -3.04
N GLN A 34 8.11 2.07 -3.11
CA GLN A 34 8.14 2.85 -4.33
C GLN A 34 9.58 2.99 -4.81
N LEU A 35 9.76 2.77 -6.11
CA LEU A 35 11.01 3.09 -6.80
C LEU A 35 11.33 4.59 -6.67
N PRO A 36 12.62 5.00 -6.72
CA PRO A 36 13.02 6.40 -6.57
C PRO A 36 12.28 7.38 -7.50
N LYS A 37 11.97 6.95 -8.73
CA LYS A 37 11.18 7.71 -9.72
C LYS A 37 9.76 8.09 -9.25
N ASN A 38 9.24 7.41 -8.22
CA ASN A 38 7.90 7.61 -7.67
C ASN A 38 7.89 8.30 -6.31
N TYR A 39 9.02 8.84 -5.84
CA TYR A 39 9.10 9.54 -4.55
C TYR A 39 8.24 10.80 -4.45
N GLY A 40 7.82 11.38 -5.57
CA GLY A 40 6.80 12.43 -5.60
C GLY A 40 5.45 12.01 -5.02
N ARG A 41 5.23 10.72 -4.72
CA ARG A 41 4.04 10.18 -4.06
C ARG A 41 4.25 9.81 -2.60
N CYS A 42 5.42 10.07 -2.04
CA CYS A 42 5.72 9.76 -0.65
C CYS A 42 5.51 11.00 0.23
N LEU A 43 4.98 10.79 1.43
CA LEU A 43 5.08 11.78 2.49
C LEU A 43 6.52 11.78 3.01
N THR A 44 7.07 12.96 3.25
CA THR A 44 8.40 13.09 3.86
C THR A 44 8.23 13.51 5.31
N ILE A 45 8.61 12.64 6.24
CA ILE A 45 8.53 12.88 7.69
C ILE A 45 9.94 12.76 8.24
N LYS A 46 10.52 13.86 8.75
CA LYS A 46 11.90 13.91 9.29
C LYS A 46 12.95 13.30 8.33
N GLY A 47 12.84 13.56 7.02
CA GLY A 47 13.75 13.03 6.00
C GLY A 47 13.46 11.59 5.54
N ILE A 48 12.52 10.91 6.18
CA ILE A 48 12.09 9.55 5.81
C ILE A 48 10.94 9.66 4.80
N LYS A 49 11.05 8.94 3.69
CA LYS A 49 9.99 8.84 2.68
C LYS A 49 9.08 7.66 3.00
N ILE A 50 7.79 7.94 3.13
CA ILE A 50 6.77 6.94 3.43
C ILE A 50 5.77 6.94 2.29
N CYS A 51 5.44 5.76 1.76
CA CYS A 51 4.41 5.65 0.73
C CYS A 51 3.09 6.22 1.25
N SER A 52 2.60 7.32 0.65
CA SER A 52 1.40 8.01 1.13
C SER A 52 0.18 7.08 1.14
N ARG A 53 0.05 6.23 0.11
CA ARG A 53 -1.06 5.28 -0.02
C ARG A 53 -1.03 4.25 1.10
N CYS A 54 0.12 3.63 1.35
CA CYS A 54 0.28 2.62 2.41
C CYS A 54 0.04 3.23 3.79
N PHE A 55 0.60 4.42 4.03
CA PHE A 55 0.40 5.15 5.27
C PHE A 55 -1.09 5.39 5.54
N GLY A 56 -1.80 5.95 4.56
CA GLY A 56 -3.24 6.12 4.64
C GLY A 56 -3.97 4.81 4.89
N PHE A 57 -3.70 3.80 4.07
CA PHE A 57 -4.34 2.48 4.14
C PHE A 57 -4.22 1.83 5.53
N TYR A 58 -3.03 1.83 6.12
CA TYR A 58 -2.83 1.29 7.46
C TYR A 58 -3.56 2.11 8.54
N ILE A 59 -3.55 3.44 8.45
CA ILE A 59 -4.34 4.28 9.37
C ILE A 59 -5.83 3.99 9.22
N GLY A 60 -6.32 3.78 8.01
CA GLY A 60 -7.71 3.42 7.74
C GLY A 60 -8.09 2.09 8.39
N ILE A 61 -7.22 1.09 8.27
CA ILE A 61 -7.43 -0.21 8.92
C ILE A 61 -7.50 -0.07 10.44
N LEU A 62 -6.51 0.59 11.03
CA LEU A 62 -6.44 0.80 12.48
C LEU A 62 -7.64 1.60 12.99
N SER A 63 -8.09 2.60 12.23
CA SER A 63 -9.23 3.44 12.61
C SER A 63 -10.52 2.65 12.67
N LEU A 64 -10.77 1.76 11.69
CA LEU A 64 -11.98 0.95 11.74
C LEU A 64 -11.95 -0.06 12.87
N ILE A 65 -10.79 -0.62 13.23
CA ILE A 65 -10.65 -1.48 14.42
C ILE A 65 -11.09 -0.74 15.69
N VAL A 66 -10.72 0.53 15.84
CA VAL A 66 -11.09 1.36 17.01
C VAL A 66 -12.57 1.79 16.97
N VAL A 67 -13.05 2.23 15.80
CA VAL A 67 -14.41 2.75 15.59
C VAL A 67 -15.46 1.62 15.55
N TYR A 68 -15.03 0.36 15.35
CA TYR A 68 -15.89 -0.81 15.33
C TYR A 68 -16.78 -0.95 16.58
N SER A 69 -16.35 -0.42 17.72
CA SER A 69 -17.15 -0.47 18.94
C SER A 69 -18.42 0.40 18.87
N PHE A 70 -18.56 1.29 17.88
CA PHE A 70 -19.56 2.36 17.91
C PHE A 70 -20.54 2.43 16.71
N ILE A 71 -20.23 1.90 15.51
CA ILE A 71 -20.93 2.31 14.26
C ILE A 71 -21.30 1.13 13.31
N VAL A 72 -21.26 -0.13 13.76
CA VAL A 72 -21.30 -1.29 12.85
C VAL A 72 -22.70 -1.59 12.32
N ASN A 73 -23.04 -0.97 11.18
CA ASN A 73 -23.87 -1.53 10.09
C ASN A 73 -24.05 -0.58 8.89
N GLN A 74 -23.26 0.48 8.78
CA GLN A 74 -23.47 1.47 7.72
C GLN A 74 -22.78 1.05 6.41
N PRO A 75 -23.54 0.79 5.32
CA PRO A 75 -22.97 0.43 4.01
C PRO A 75 -22.14 1.56 3.38
N ILE A 76 -22.17 2.76 3.98
CA ILE A 76 -21.45 3.95 3.50
C ILE A 76 -19.93 3.74 3.41
N PHE A 77 -19.37 2.85 4.23
CA PHE A 77 -17.94 2.50 4.18
C PHE A 77 -17.53 1.80 2.88
N VAL A 78 -18.48 1.27 2.10
CA VAL A 78 -18.16 0.71 0.78
C VAL A 78 -17.89 1.84 -0.23
N LEU A 79 -18.58 2.97 -0.10
CA LEU A 79 -18.42 4.11 -1.00
C LEU A 79 -17.08 4.83 -0.80
N THR A 80 -16.42 4.65 0.35
CA THR A 80 -15.15 5.31 0.64
C THR A 80 -14.00 4.81 -0.24
N ALA A 81 -14.09 3.62 -0.84
CA ALA A 81 -13.06 3.16 -1.78
C ALA A 81 -13.16 3.82 -3.17
N VAL A 82 -14.29 4.46 -3.53
CA VAL A 82 -14.48 5.07 -4.86
C VAL A 82 -13.43 6.15 -5.18
N PRO A 83 -13.14 7.13 -4.28
CA PRO A 83 -12.06 8.10 -4.51
C PRO A 83 -10.69 7.48 -4.74
N GLY A 84 -10.36 6.40 -4.02
CA GLY A 84 -9.09 5.68 -4.19
C GLY A 84 -8.98 4.97 -5.54
N THR A 85 -10.07 4.36 -6.01
CA THR A 85 -10.12 3.74 -7.33
C THR A 85 -10.01 4.78 -8.44
N ILE A 86 -10.72 5.90 -8.34
CA ILE A 86 -10.64 6.99 -9.33
C ILE A 86 -9.22 7.56 -9.37
N GLU A 87 -8.60 7.82 -8.21
CA GLU A 87 -7.20 8.25 -8.10
C GLU A 87 -6.25 7.29 -8.83
N TRP A 88 -6.41 5.98 -8.59
CA TRP A 88 -5.61 4.96 -9.23
C TRP A 88 -5.80 4.93 -10.76
N VAL A 89 -7.04 5.02 -11.26
CA VAL A 89 -7.36 5.06 -12.70
C VAL A 89 -6.77 6.30 -13.35
N LEU A 90 -6.96 7.49 -12.75
CA LEU A 90 -6.43 8.75 -13.27
C LEU A 90 -4.91 8.73 -13.35
N TYR A 91 -4.25 8.17 -12.33
CA TYR A 91 -2.81 8.01 -12.35
C TYR A 91 -2.35 7.01 -13.43
N ARG A 92 -2.99 5.84 -13.53
CA ARG A 92 -2.57 4.76 -14.45
C ARG A 92 -2.77 5.13 -15.92
N PHE A 93 -3.90 5.73 -16.28
CA PHE A 93 -4.27 5.98 -17.67
C PHE A 93 -3.96 7.42 -18.13
N LYS A 94 -4.13 8.42 -17.27
CA LYS A 94 -3.93 9.84 -17.64
C LYS A 94 -2.61 10.43 -17.13
N LYS A 95 -1.79 9.67 -16.38
CA LYS A 95 -0.52 10.13 -15.78
C LYS A 95 -0.63 11.45 -15.00
N ILE A 96 -1.79 11.71 -14.39
CA ILE A 96 -2.03 12.94 -13.64
C ILE A 96 -1.19 12.91 -12.36
N SER A 97 -0.47 14.02 -12.09
CA SER A 97 0.26 14.19 -10.84
C SER A 97 -0.71 14.56 -9.71
N ILE A 98 -0.76 13.72 -8.68
CA ILE A 98 -1.65 13.89 -7.53
C ILE A 98 -0.80 14.12 -6.29
N LYS A 99 -1.17 15.11 -5.46
CA LYS A 99 -0.36 15.48 -4.30
C LYS A 99 -0.33 14.33 -3.27
N PRO A 100 0.81 14.06 -2.61
CA PRO A 100 0.96 13.01 -1.59
C PRO A 100 -0.14 12.98 -0.53
N LYS A 101 -0.58 14.16 -0.05
CA LYS A 101 -1.65 14.27 0.95
C LYS A 101 -2.98 13.67 0.47
N PHE A 102 -3.37 13.93 -0.78
CA PHE A 102 -4.59 13.35 -1.35
C PHE A 102 -4.46 11.84 -1.55
N ILE A 103 -3.27 11.36 -1.94
CA ILE A 103 -2.99 9.92 -2.05
C ILE A 103 -3.12 9.25 -0.67
N ALA A 104 -2.68 9.90 0.41
CA ALA A 104 -2.84 9.40 1.76
C ALA A 104 -4.31 9.36 2.21
N ILE A 105 -5.08 10.42 1.93
CA ILE A 105 -6.53 10.45 2.23
C ILE A 105 -7.25 9.32 1.50
N ASN A 106 -6.97 9.14 0.20
CA ASN A 106 -7.58 8.08 -0.58
C ASN A 106 -7.15 6.68 -0.10
N GLY A 107 -5.88 6.52 0.29
CA GLY A 107 -5.40 5.30 0.94
C GLY A 107 -6.16 5.01 2.23
N PHE A 108 -6.38 6.02 3.06
CA PHE A 108 -7.16 5.91 4.31
C PHE A 108 -8.59 5.44 4.04
N LEU A 109 -9.28 6.07 3.10
CA LEU A 109 -10.63 5.70 2.73
C LEU A 109 -10.72 4.27 2.17
N MET A 110 -9.71 3.83 1.40
CA MET A 110 -9.60 2.43 0.98
C MET A 110 -9.37 1.47 2.16
N GLY A 111 -8.55 1.85 3.15
CA GLY A 111 -8.30 1.05 4.34
C GLY A 111 -9.56 0.84 5.18
N LEU A 112 -10.42 1.87 5.28
CA LEU A 112 -11.73 1.76 5.90
C LEU A 112 -12.63 0.75 5.18
N THR A 113 -12.70 0.83 3.84
CA THR A 113 -13.48 -0.13 3.05
C THR A 113 -12.95 -1.54 3.22
N TYR A 114 -11.65 -1.76 3.07
CA TYR A 114 -11.04 -3.09 3.21
C TYR A 114 -11.31 -3.71 4.57
N SER A 115 -11.22 -2.91 5.63
CA SER A 115 -11.51 -3.38 6.97
C SER A 115 -12.97 -3.74 7.12
N TYR A 116 -13.88 -2.91 6.62
CA TYR A 116 -15.32 -3.20 6.63
C TYR A 116 -15.62 -4.53 5.92
N PHE A 117 -15.00 -4.75 4.77
CA PHE A 117 -15.12 -6.02 4.04
C PHE A 117 -14.56 -7.20 4.82
N LEU A 118 -13.34 -7.08 5.35
CA LEU A 118 -12.70 -8.14 6.12
C LEU A 118 -13.55 -8.52 7.34
N PHE A 119 -14.09 -7.54 8.07
CA PHE A 119 -14.95 -7.80 9.22
C PHE A 119 -16.26 -8.49 8.86
N ASN A 120 -16.96 -8.02 7.82
CA ASN A 120 -18.20 -8.66 7.38
C ASN A 120 -17.95 -10.07 6.82
N PHE A 121 -16.82 -10.26 6.14
CA PHE A 121 -16.37 -11.57 5.67
C PHE A 121 -16.11 -12.53 6.84
N LEU A 122 -15.38 -12.09 7.87
CA LEU A 122 -15.12 -12.88 9.08
C LEU A 122 -16.41 -13.22 9.86
N LYS A 123 -17.44 -12.37 9.76
CA LYS A 123 -18.77 -12.62 10.34
C LYS A 123 -19.68 -13.49 9.46
N LEU A 124 -19.21 -13.95 8.29
CA LEU A 124 -20.00 -14.63 7.27
C LEU A 124 -21.22 -13.80 6.78
N ASN A 125 -21.19 -12.49 6.98
CA ASN A 125 -22.27 -11.59 6.59
C ASN A 125 -21.99 -10.99 5.20
N ILE A 126 -22.07 -11.84 4.17
CA ILE A 126 -21.83 -11.42 2.80
C ILE A 126 -23.03 -10.63 2.30
N THR A 127 -22.87 -9.32 2.20
CA THR A 127 -23.91 -8.44 1.64
C THR A 127 -23.82 -8.40 0.11
N PRO A 128 -24.93 -8.17 -0.62
CA PRO A 128 -24.91 -7.99 -2.07
C PRO A 128 -23.94 -6.89 -2.52
N LEU A 129 -23.81 -5.83 -1.72
CA LEU A 129 -22.88 -4.73 -1.93
C LEU A 129 -21.41 -5.21 -1.92
N MET A 130 -21.08 -6.18 -1.07
CA MET A 130 -19.76 -6.80 -1.07
C MET A 130 -19.49 -7.63 -2.32
N THR A 131 -20.49 -8.38 -2.78
CA THR A 131 -20.40 -9.16 -4.03
C THR A 131 -20.15 -8.25 -5.23
N ILE A 132 -20.90 -7.15 -5.34
CA ILE A 132 -20.71 -6.16 -6.42
C ILE A 132 -19.27 -5.62 -6.42
N PHE A 133 -18.74 -5.31 -5.24
CA PHE A 133 -17.39 -4.78 -5.10
C PHE A 133 -16.32 -5.81 -5.47
N LEU A 134 -16.49 -7.07 -5.05
CA LEU A 134 -15.63 -8.18 -5.44
C LEU A 134 -15.59 -8.35 -6.96
N VAL A 135 -16.76 -8.32 -7.62
CA VAL A 135 -16.86 -8.41 -9.08
C VAL A 135 -16.17 -7.21 -9.74
N PHE A 136 -16.41 -5.99 -9.26
CA PHE A 136 -15.81 -4.78 -9.81
C PHE A 136 -14.27 -4.76 -9.67
N TYR A 137 -13.73 -5.14 -8.51
CA TYR A 137 -12.29 -5.25 -8.29
C TYR A 137 -11.65 -6.37 -9.11
N SER A 138 -12.34 -7.51 -9.25
CA SER A 138 -11.88 -8.60 -10.11
C SER A 138 -11.81 -8.17 -11.58
N ALA A 139 -12.84 -7.46 -12.07
CA ALA A 139 -12.86 -6.95 -13.43
C ALA A 139 -11.76 -5.92 -13.69
N THR A 140 -11.56 -4.97 -12.77
CA THR A 140 -10.46 -3.99 -12.88
C THR A 140 -9.09 -4.66 -12.85
N PHE A 141 -8.88 -5.68 -12.00
CA PHE A 141 -7.65 -6.48 -11.99
C PHE A 141 -7.39 -7.16 -13.35
N LEU A 142 -8.40 -7.82 -13.93
CA LEU A 142 -8.29 -8.48 -15.23
C LEU A 142 -7.97 -7.50 -16.37
N ILE A 143 -8.60 -6.32 -16.38
CA ILE A 143 -8.30 -5.26 -17.36
C ILE A 143 -6.84 -4.79 -17.21
N THR A 144 -6.35 -4.71 -15.97
CA THR A 144 -4.98 -4.27 -15.69
C THR A 144 -3.96 -5.27 -16.19
N LEU A 145 -4.22 -6.58 -16.03
CA LEU A 145 -3.37 -7.65 -16.57
C LEU A 145 -3.27 -7.56 -18.10
N LYS A 146 -4.38 -7.31 -18.79
CA LYS A 146 -4.41 -7.19 -20.26
C LYS A 146 -3.53 -6.04 -20.79
N HIS A 147 -3.41 -4.95 -20.04
CA HIS A 147 -2.59 -3.78 -20.40
C HIS A 147 -1.16 -3.81 -19.82
N SER A 148 -0.76 -4.91 -19.18
CA SER A 148 0.56 -5.10 -18.58
C SER A 148 1.55 -5.84 -19.50
N ASN A 149 1.08 -6.39 -20.62
CA ASN A 149 1.91 -6.94 -21.70
C ASN A 149 2.06 -5.91 -22.82
#